data_AF-A0A4U6BK31-F1
#
_entry.id   AF-A0A4U6BK31-F1
#
_cell.length_a   1.000
_cell.length_b   1.000
_cell.length_c   1.000
_cell.angle_alpha   90.00
_cell.angle_beta   90.00
_cell.angle_gamma   90.00
#
_symmetry.space_group_name_H-M   'P 1'
#
loop_
_entity.id
_entity.type
_entity.pdbx_description
1 polymer ?
#
loop_
_entity_poly.entity_id
_entity_poly.type
_entity_poly.pdbx_seq_one_letter_code
_entity_poly.pdbx_strand_id
1 'polypeptide(L)'
;MGTNVPESMVEGPRWRATDSGSLTRFVERISLARQMAGYRFSSYIFSHLWLLKIVFTVLRRVRPISIFGKLVILTKMNDIREVLGRFDDFTLGEVIEPGMPWGPFLMTVDWNEQHQRERELLQSVVKRDLDPLTIKKAVAEECRERIAAADGRIDMVAELAEPVVVRIAADYFGVPPLQGDKRRMARATRYLAGIIMVNPPVGSQPWVDSRDDMISLTQLLLEEISVAKSSITTSHQINLPDNLLTRLTALLNVGDKPNWFDEDWIRRYLTGLVATGLATVVRGTAHTVDQLVARPEALREAQKLAVALDRAEAHEQSLGSTASEGDRKSAAERVRQSRDALAHYIYEALRFRPMLPLLVRDAPREAVIANGTKRARVVPEGARILAGPLAAMFDPDAFPRPWRFDPKRPIESYIHFGDGERRCFGKYVAENALMEMVRALLRLPDLARASGSDGQVRYEGPAPCSFVLTFNTQAAGTQER
;
A
#
# COMPACT_ATOMS: atom_id res chain seq x y z
N MET A 1 -32.61 -17.21 1.76
CA MET A 1 -33.33 -16.71 2.95
C MET A 1 -32.33 -16.65 4.09
N GLY A 2 -32.18 -15.49 4.72
CA GLY A 2 -31.21 -15.23 5.80
C GLY A 2 -29.91 -14.55 5.35
N THR A 3 -29.99 -13.30 4.90
CA THR A 3 -28.84 -12.38 4.78
C THR A 3 -28.37 -11.99 6.18
N ASN A 4 -27.65 -12.89 6.86
CA ASN A 4 -27.11 -12.59 8.18
C ASN A 4 -25.77 -11.87 8.02
N VAL A 5 -25.84 -10.55 7.88
CA VAL A 5 -24.78 -9.69 8.41
C VAL A 5 -24.67 -10.06 9.90
N PRO A 6 -23.49 -10.44 10.42
CA PRO A 6 -23.34 -10.72 11.84
C PRO A 6 -23.90 -9.55 12.66
N GLU A 7 -24.70 -9.82 13.69
CA GLU A 7 -25.28 -8.78 14.56
C GLU A 7 -24.18 -7.87 15.15
N SER A 8 -22.96 -8.38 15.31
CA SER A 8 -21.75 -7.62 15.71
C SER A 8 -21.26 -6.59 14.69
N MET A 9 -21.69 -6.64 13.43
CA MET A 9 -21.42 -5.63 12.40
C MET A 9 -22.49 -4.53 12.37
N VAL A 10 -23.75 -4.84 12.72
CA VAL A 10 -24.87 -3.87 12.78
C VAL A 10 -24.92 -3.15 14.12
N GLU A 11 -24.54 -3.86 15.19
CA GLU A 11 -24.41 -3.31 16.53
C GLU A 11 -22.93 -3.21 16.89
N GLY A 12 -22.31 -2.09 16.52
CA GLY A 12 -21.28 -1.52 17.41
C GLY A 12 -21.90 -1.38 18.81
N PRO A 13 -21.10 -1.37 19.90
CA PRO A 13 -21.65 -1.31 21.25
C PRO A 13 -22.76 -0.26 21.28
N ARG A 14 -24.01 -0.71 21.45
CA ARG A 14 -25.13 0.18 21.72
C ARG A 14 -24.78 0.79 23.07
N TRP A 15 -24.04 1.89 23.03
CA TRP A 15 -24.13 2.89 24.06
C TRP A 15 -25.59 3.33 24.00
N ARG A 16 -26.45 2.60 24.73
CA ARG A 16 -27.58 3.27 25.37
C ARG A 16 -26.94 4.51 25.94
N ALA A 17 -27.38 5.67 25.47
CA ALA A 17 -27.26 6.88 26.23
C ALA A 17 -28.01 6.60 27.54
N THR A 18 -27.34 5.91 28.46
CA THR A 18 -27.56 6.10 29.87
C THR A 18 -27.40 7.61 30.03
N ASP A 19 -28.34 8.24 30.72
CA ASP A 19 -28.27 9.64 31.10
C ASP A 19 -26.97 9.84 31.92
N SER A 20 -25.85 9.94 31.21
CA SER A 20 -24.55 10.14 31.78
C SER A 20 -24.50 11.62 32.10
N GLY A 21 -24.45 11.89 33.41
CA GLY A 21 -24.40 13.25 33.94
C GLY A 21 -23.35 14.10 33.23
N SER A 22 -23.52 15.41 33.27
CA SER A 22 -22.61 16.38 32.64
C SER A 22 -21.11 16.10 32.92
N LEU A 23 -20.81 15.61 34.13
CA LEU A 23 -19.47 15.22 34.57
C LEU A 23 -18.89 14.03 33.79
N THR A 24 -19.66 12.98 33.53
CA THR A 24 -19.17 11.80 32.78
C THR A 24 -18.86 12.17 31.33
N ARG A 25 -19.75 12.93 30.68
CA ARG A 25 -19.51 13.45 29.32
C ARG A 25 -18.31 14.38 29.26
N PHE A 26 -18.06 15.18 30.30
CA PHE A 26 -16.89 16.05 30.39
C PHE A 26 -15.59 15.24 30.51
N VAL A 27 -15.55 14.22 31.37
CA VAL A 27 -14.39 13.32 31.53
C VAL A 27 -14.11 12.53 30.25
N GLU A 28 -15.14 12.02 29.58
CA GLU A 28 -15.01 11.33 28.29
C GLU A 28 -14.40 12.23 27.21
N ARG A 29 -14.85 13.50 27.13
CA ARG A 29 -14.29 14.48 26.20
C ARG A 29 -12.81 14.77 26.47
N ILE A 30 -12.40 14.91 27.73
CA ILE A 30 -10.99 15.10 28.08
C ILE A 30 -10.16 13.87 27.73
N SER A 31 -10.67 12.67 28.04
CA SER A 31 -10.00 11.41 27.69
C SER A 31 -9.80 11.28 26.18
N LEU A 32 -10.86 11.53 25.40
CA LEU A 32 -10.80 11.48 23.94
C LEU A 32 -9.84 12.55 23.38
N ALA A 33 -9.86 13.78 23.91
CA ALA A 33 -8.93 14.83 23.49
C ALA A 33 -7.46 14.44 23.73
N ARG A 34 -7.15 13.80 24.86
CA ARG A 34 -5.81 13.28 25.16
C ARG A 34 -5.42 12.15 24.21
N GLN A 35 -6.32 11.21 23.95
CA GLN A 35 -6.07 10.12 23.00
C GLN A 35 -5.86 10.66 21.58
N MET A 36 -6.63 11.68 21.17
CA MET A 36 -6.48 12.37 19.88
C MET A 36 -5.15 13.12 19.76
N ALA A 37 -4.65 13.72 20.84
CA ALA A 37 -3.31 14.30 20.85
C ALA A 37 -2.24 13.22 20.59
N GLY A 38 -2.38 12.05 21.23
CA GLY A 38 -1.52 10.89 20.97
C GLY A 38 -1.60 10.40 19.52
N TYR A 39 -2.79 10.26 18.97
CA TYR A 39 -3.01 9.87 17.57
C TYR A 39 -2.37 10.86 16.57
N ARG A 40 -2.53 12.16 16.80
CA ARG A 40 -1.90 13.22 15.98
C ARG A 40 -0.38 13.18 16.08
N PHE A 41 0.15 12.98 17.28
CA PHE A 41 1.59 12.83 17.49
C PHE A 41 2.14 11.60 16.76
N SER A 42 1.52 10.43 16.92
CA SER A 42 1.91 9.21 16.22
C SER A 42 1.83 9.36 14.70
N SER A 43 0.76 9.97 14.19
CA SER A 43 0.59 10.28 12.77
C SER A 43 1.71 11.21 12.27
N TYR A 44 2.06 12.24 13.05
CA TYR A 44 3.15 13.16 12.72
C TYR A 44 4.49 12.42 12.63
N ILE A 45 4.83 11.58 13.62
CA ILE A 45 6.07 10.79 13.63
C ILE A 45 6.10 9.79 12.46
N PHE A 46 4.97 9.16 12.16
CA PHE A 46 4.84 8.21 11.05
C PHE A 46 4.98 8.88 9.68
N SER A 47 4.67 10.17 9.58
CA SER A 47 4.76 10.96 8.34
C SER A 47 6.07 11.75 8.21
N HIS A 48 6.70 12.12 9.33
CA HIS A 48 7.93 12.92 9.40
C HIS A 48 9.08 12.10 9.99
N LEU A 49 9.73 11.33 9.13
CA LEU A 49 10.63 10.23 9.51
C LEU A 49 11.99 10.65 10.08
N TRP A 50 12.29 11.95 10.18
CA TRP A 50 13.60 12.44 10.61
C TRP A 50 13.92 12.01 12.05
N LEU A 51 12.94 12.08 12.95
CA LEU A 51 13.12 11.68 14.34
C LEU A 51 13.37 10.17 14.45
N LEU A 52 12.56 9.36 13.74
CA LEU A 52 12.75 7.90 13.69
C LEU A 52 14.14 7.53 13.16
N LYS A 53 14.62 8.20 12.12
CA LYS A 53 15.97 7.99 11.58
C LYS A 53 17.06 8.28 12.62
N ILE A 54 16.94 9.35 13.40
CA ILE A 54 17.88 9.67 14.48
C ILE A 54 17.85 8.57 15.54
N VAL A 55 16.64 8.24 16.04
CA VAL A 55 16.44 7.22 17.07
C VAL A 55 17.01 5.87 16.62
N PHE A 56 16.66 5.40 15.42
CA PHE A 56 17.18 4.13 14.90
C PHE A 56 18.70 4.16 14.71
N THR A 57 19.29 5.29 14.32
CA THR A 57 20.74 5.40 14.17
C THR A 57 21.46 5.26 15.51
N VAL A 58 20.96 5.92 16.56
CA VAL A 58 21.50 5.80 17.91
C VAL A 58 21.30 4.39 18.46
N LEU A 59 20.09 3.86 18.40
CA LEU A 59 19.77 2.51 18.89
C LEU A 59 20.61 1.45 18.15
N ARG A 60 20.78 1.54 16.83
CA ARG A 60 21.63 0.62 16.06
C ARG A 60 23.07 0.60 16.53
N ARG A 61 23.60 1.72 17.03
CA ARG A 61 24.99 1.80 17.50
C ARG A 61 25.16 1.29 18.92
N VAL A 62 24.20 1.59 19.81
CA VAL A 62 24.29 1.31 21.25
C VAL A 62 23.68 -0.05 21.59
N ARG A 63 22.46 -0.32 21.12
CA ARG A 63 21.70 -1.53 21.42
C ARG A 63 20.76 -1.90 20.27
N PRO A 64 21.25 -2.64 19.24
CA PRO A 64 20.51 -2.89 18.01
C PRO A 64 19.16 -3.60 18.20
N ILE A 65 19.08 -4.46 19.21
CA ILE A 65 17.88 -5.10 19.73
C ILE A 65 17.58 -4.47 21.09
N SER A 66 16.73 -3.46 21.10
CA SER A 66 16.34 -2.74 22.31
C SER A 66 15.05 -3.30 22.87
N ILE A 67 15.00 -3.54 24.18
CA ILE A 67 13.84 -4.09 24.89
C ILE A 67 13.51 -3.12 26.03
N PHE A 68 12.31 -2.56 26.01
CA PHE A 68 11.78 -1.62 26.99
C PHE A 68 10.46 -2.19 27.53
N GLY A 69 10.54 -3.00 28.60
CA GLY A 69 9.39 -3.78 29.06
C GLY A 69 8.90 -4.72 27.96
N LYS A 70 7.65 -4.55 27.52
CA LYS A 70 7.05 -5.31 26.41
C LYS A 70 7.27 -4.69 25.03
N LEU A 71 7.99 -3.57 24.88
CA LEU A 71 8.30 -2.99 23.58
C LEU A 71 9.71 -3.41 23.11
N VAL A 72 9.80 -4.07 21.97
CA VAL A 72 11.05 -4.46 21.31
C VAL A 72 11.25 -3.64 20.05
N ILE A 73 12.43 -3.06 19.87
CA ILE A 73 12.79 -2.27 18.69
C ILE A 73 13.99 -2.92 18.01
N LEU A 74 13.82 -3.26 16.74
CA LEU A 74 14.87 -3.84 15.89
C LEU A 74 15.40 -2.79 14.92
N THR A 75 16.73 -2.76 14.75
CA THR A 75 17.37 -1.72 13.92
C THR A 75 18.39 -2.24 12.90
N LYS A 76 18.65 -3.55 12.90
CA LYS A 76 19.53 -4.25 11.97
C LYS A 76 18.71 -5.05 10.96
N MET A 77 19.18 -5.10 9.71
CA MET A 77 18.48 -5.77 8.62
C MET A 77 18.27 -7.26 8.92
N ASN A 78 19.31 -7.96 9.36
CA ASN A 78 19.24 -9.41 9.60
C ASN A 78 18.24 -9.75 10.72
N ASP A 79 18.27 -9.01 11.83
CA ASP A 79 17.37 -9.24 12.97
C ASP A 79 15.90 -8.95 12.56
N ILE A 80 15.68 -7.95 11.70
CA ILE A 80 14.37 -7.62 11.13
C ILE A 80 13.87 -8.74 10.22
N ARG A 81 14.70 -9.22 9.28
CA ARG A 81 14.34 -10.33 8.38
C ARG A 81 14.07 -11.62 9.14
N GLU A 82 14.86 -11.90 10.17
CA GLU A 82 14.64 -13.05 11.07
C GLU A 82 13.24 -12.99 11.68
N VAL A 83 12.86 -11.86 12.30
CA VAL A 83 11.52 -11.72 12.89
C VAL A 83 10.40 -11.78 11.85
N LEU A 84 10.60 -11.18 10.66
CA LEU A 84 9.59 -11.21 9.60
C LEU A 84 9.40 -12.61 8.99
N GLY A 85 10.46 -13.43 8.95
CA GLY A 85 10.44 -14.80 8.41
C GLY A 85 10.13 -15.89 9.43
N ARG A 86 10.06 -15.59 10.72
CA ARG A 86 9.65 -16.54 11.77
C ARG A 86 8.16 -16.41 12.04
N PHE A 87 7.37 -16.79 11.04
CA PHE A 87 5.92 -16.61 11.00
C PHE A 87 5.19 -17.17 12.22
N ASP A 88 5.59 -18.34 12.72
CA ASP A 88 4.96 -19.05 13.84
C ASP A 88 5.43 -18.56 15.22
N ASP A 89 6.49 -17.74 15.28
CA ASP A 89 6.98 -17.14 16.52
C ASP A 89 6.47 -15.70 16.69
N PHE A 90 6.11 -15.03 15.60
CA PHE A 90 5.77 -13.61 15.59
C PHE A 90 4.50 -13.32 14.79
N THR A 91 3.43 -12.99 15.50
CA THR A 91 2.07 -12.83 14.99
C THR A 91 1.76 -11.37 14.61
N LEU A 92 0.69 -11.15 13.85
CA LEU A 92 0.23 -9.83 13.40
C LEU A 92 -1.28 -9.60 13.62
N GLY A 93 -2.09 -10.65 13.51
CA GLY A 93 -3.54 -10.60 13.56
C GLY A 93 -4.06 -9.87 14.79
N GLU A 94 -3.66 -10.32 15.99
CA GLU A 94 -4.12 -9.74 17.26
C GLU A 94 -3.80 -8.23 17.40
N VAL A 95 -2.77 -7.74 16.70
CA VAL A 95 -2.37 -6.32 16.74
C VAL A 95 -3.33 -5.45 15.94
N ILE A 96 -3.71 -5.88 14.73
CA ILE A 96 -4.38 -5.01 13.75
C ILE A 96 -5.85 -5.40 13.55
N GLU A 97 -6.20 -6.69 13.72
CA GLU A 97 -7.56 -7.20 13.56
C GLU A 97 -8.61 -6.46 14.40
N PRO A 98 -8.37 -6.03 15.65
CA PRO A 98 -9.36 -5.24 16.40
C PRO A 98 -9.75 -3.92 15.70
N GLY A 99 -8.87 -3.40 14.83
CA GLY A 99 -9.14 -2.23 13.99
C GLY A 99 -9.81 -2.56 12.66
N MET A 100 -9.95 -3.83 12.28
CA MET A 100 -10.48 -4.26 10.97
C MET A 100 -11.93 -4.72 11.09
N PRO A 101 -12.93 -3.83 11.01
CA PRO A 101 -14.33 -4.18 11.18
C PRO A 101 -14.87 -5.11 10.10
N TRP A 102 -14.12 -5.34 9.02
CA TRP A 102 -14.48 -6.30 7.97
C TRP A 102 -14.12 -7.74 8.30
N GLY A 103 -13.26 -8.00 9.29
CA GLY A 103 -12.75 -9.33 9.64
C GLY A 103 -11.37 -9.64 9.07
N PRO A 104 -10.77 -10.79 9.45
CA PRO A 104 -9.41 -11.14 9.08
C PRO A 104 -9.30 -11.41 7.58
N PHE A 105 -8.15 -11.08 7.00
CA PHE A 105 -7.80 -11.39 5.62
C PHE A 105 -6.29 -11.52 5.51
N LEU A 106 -5.80 -12.36 4.60
CA LEU A 106 -4.40 -12.60 4.23
C LEU A 106 -3.35 -12.12 5.24
N MET A 107 -3.07 -10.81 5.28
CA MET A 107 -2.08 -10.19 6.17
C MET A 107 -2.27 -10.52 7.67
N THR A 108 -3.51 -10.60 8.17
CA THR A 108 -3.82 -10.83 9.60
C THR A 108 -4.02 -12.31 9.94
N VAL A 109 -3.91 -13.21 8.96
CA VAL A 109 -3.98 -14.65 9.21
C VAL A 109 -2.63 -15.11 9.77
N ASP A 110 -2.60 -15.54 11.03
CA ASP A 110 -1.37 -15.91 11.74
C ASP A 110 -1.03 -17.40 11.73
N TRP A 111 -1.92 -18.26 11.25
CA TRP A 111 -1.67 -19.69 11.13
C TRP A 111 -1.05 -20.00 9.77
N ASN A 112 0.18 -20.53 9.74
CA ASN A 112 0.95 -20.66 8.50
C ASN A 112 0.23 -21.50 7.44
N GLU A 113 -0.33 -22.65 7.81
CA GLU A 113 -1.11 -23.50 6.89
C GLU A 113 -2.35 -22.79 6.33
N GLN A 114 -3.08 -22.07 7.18
CA GLN A 114 -4.25 -21.29 6.75
C GLN A 114 -3.84 -20.12 5.85
N HIS A 115 -2.77 -19.42 6.21
CA HIS A 115 -2.26 -18.31 5.42
C HIS A 115 -1.80 -18.79 4.03
N GLN A 116 -1.06 -19.90 3.98
CA GLN A 116 -0.58 -20.49 2.72
C GLN A 116 -1.74 -20.91 1.81
N ARG A 117 -2.70 -21.70 2.29
CA ARG A 117 -3.84 -22.16 1.47
C ARG A 117 -4.70 -21.01 0.95
N GLU A 118 -4.94 -19.99 1.77
CA GLU A 118 -5.75 -18.82 1.36
C GLU A 118 -4.98 -17.93 0.38
N ARG A 119 -3.65 -17.81 0.56
CA ARG A 119 -2.78 -17.11 -0.39
C ARG A 119 -2.70 -17.83 -1.73
N GLU A 120 -2.58 -19.15 -1.75
CA GLU A 120 -2.55 -19.96 -2.96
C GLU A 120 -3.84 -19.83 -3.76
N LEU A 121 -5.00 -19.90 -3.09
CA LEU A 121 -6.29 -19.67 -3.75
C LEU A 121 -6.33 -18.29 -4.40
N LEU A 122 -5.93 -17.25 -3.66
CA LEU A 122 -5.89 -15.87 -4.19
C LEU A 122 -4.88 -15.72 -5.34
N GLN A 123 -3.75 -16.43 -5.29
CA GLN A 123 -2.77 -16.42 -6.37
C GLN A 123 -3.26 -17.15 -7.62
N SER A 124 -4.12 -18.16 -7.48
CA SER A 124 -4.62 -18.95 -8.61
C SER A 124 -5.50 -18.14 -9.58
N VAL A 125 -6.12 -17.06 -9.11
CA VAL A 125 -6.96 -16.16 -9.92
C VAL A 125 -6.19 -14.97 -10.53
N VAL A 126 -4.91 -14.82 -10.21
CA VAL A 126 -4.05 -13.78 -10.79
C VAL A 126 -3.47 -14.26 -12.12
N LYS A 127 -3.72 -13.51 -13.19
CA LYS A 127 -3.17 -13.78 -14.52
C LYS A 127 -1.84 -13.06 -14.66
N ARG A 128 -0.74 -13.76 -14.33
CA ARG A 128 0.61 -13.16 -14.21
C ARG A 128 1.09 -12.41 -15.46
N ASP A 129 0.66 -12.84 -16.64
CA ASP A 129 1.08 -12.21 -17.91
C ASP A 129 0.16 -11.07 -18.36
N LEU A 130 -1.12 -11.10 -17.96
CA LEU A 130 -2.14 -10.14 -18.44
C LEU A 130 -2.44 -9.04 -17.43
N ASP A 131 -2.51 -9.36 -16.13
CA ASP A 131 -2.88 -8.41 -15.09
C ASP A 131 -1.93 -7.19 -15.04
N PRO A 132 -0.59 -7.35 -15.13
CA PRO A 132 0.32 -6.21 -15.20
C PRO A 132 0.04 -5.27 -16.39
N LEU A 133 -0.36 -5.83 -17.54
CA LEU A 133 -0.67 -5.06 -18.74
C LEU A 133 -1.97 -4.26 -18.55
N THR A 134 -3.00 -4.89 -17.99
CA THR A 134 -4.27 -4.23 -17.66
C THR A 134 -4.06 -3.07 -16.69
N ILE A 135 -3.30 -3.30 -15.62
CA ILE A 135 -2.99 -2.26 -14.63
C ILE A 135 -2.18 -1.13 -15.27
N LYS A 136 -1.13 -1.46 -16.03
CA LYS A 136 -0.30 -0.47 -16.72
C LYS A 136 -1.15 0.41 -17.65
N LYS A 137 -2.04 -0.20 -18.43
CA LYS A 137 -2.93 0.52 -19.36
C LYS A 137 -3.86 1.48 -18.60
N ALA A 138 -4.57 0.98 -17.59
CA ALA A 138 -5.50 1.78 -16.80
C ALA A 138 -4.81 2.97 -16.13
N VAL A 139 -3.61 2.76 -15.57
CA VAL A 139 -2.82 3.81 -14.92
C VAL A 139 -2.34 4.84 -15.96
N ALA A 140 -1.80 4.39 -17.09
CA ALA A 140 -1.27 5.29 -18.12
C ALA A 140 -2.37 6.16 -18.75
N GLU A 141 -3.56 5.62 -18.98
CA GLU A 141 -4.73 6.35 -19.47
C GLU A 141 -5.18 7.42 -18.47
N GLU A 142 -5.43 7.04 -17.23
CA GLU A 142 -5.86 7.97 -16.18
C GLU A 142 -4.78 9.05 -15.94
N CYS A 143 -3.49 8.70 -15.89
CA CYS A 143 -2.42 9.70 -15.75
C CYS A 143 -2.41 10.72 -16.90
N ARG A 144 -2.60 10.25 -18.14
CA ARG A 144 -2.63 11.13 -19.31
C ARG A 144 -3.79 12.12 -19.24
N GLU A 145 -4.99 11.65 -18.90
CA GLU A 145 -6.18 12.49 -18.75
C GLU A 145 -5.98 13.56 -17.67
N ARG A 146 -5.45 13.17 -16.50
CA ARG A 146 -5.23 14.10 -15.38
C ARG A 146 -4.15 15.12 -15.67
N ILE A 147 -3.04 14.70 -16.29
CA ILE A 147 -1.95 15.61 -16.67
C ILE A 147 -2.39 16.56 -17.78
N ALA A 148 -3.12 16.09 -18.79
CA ALA A 148 -3.61 16.94 -19.88
C ALA A 148 -4.60 18.02 -19.39
N ALA A 149 -5.34 17.74 -18.32
CA ALA A 149 -6.22 18.71 -17.67
C ALA A 149 -5.49 19.71 -16.76
N ALA A 150 -4.19 19.49 -16.47
CA ALA A 150 -3.40 20.33 -15.58
C ALA A 150 -2.66 21.45 -16.33
N ASP A 151 -2.82 22.70 -15.89
CA ASP A 151 -2.21 23.88 -16.50
C ASP A 151 -0.92 24.28 -15.77
N GLY A 152 0.12 23.45 -15.93
CA GLY A 152 1.46 23.71 -15.34
C GLY A 152 1.52 23.56 -13.82
N ARG A 153 0.42 23.13 -13.19
CA ARG A 153 0.28 22.89 -11.76
C ARG A 153 -0.68 21.74 -11.52
N ILE A 154 -0.30 20.81 -10.64
CA ILE A 154 -1.13 19.65 -10.28
C ILE A 154 -0.90 19.25 -8.82
N ASP A 155 -1.97 18.99 -8.07
CA ASP A 155 -1.89 18.24 -6.82
C ASP A 155 -1.75 16.74 -7.14
N MET A 156 -0.53 16.24 -7.12
CA MET A 156 -0.24 14.88 -7.56
C MET A 156 -0.89 13.80 -6.69
N VAL A 157 -1.31 14.14 -5.47
CA VAL A 157 -2.05 13.20 -4.60
C VAL A 157 -3.52 13.21 -5.00
N ALA A 158 -4.20 14.35 -4.84
CA ALA A 158 -5.65 14.43 -4.96
C ALA A 158 -6.14 14.40 -6.43
N GLU A 159 -5.35 14.90 -7.37
CA GLU A 159 -5.74 15.05 -8.78
C GLU A 159 -5.13 13.98 -9.68
N LEU A 160 -4.14 13.21 -9.22
CA LEU A 160 -3.49 12.15 -10.00
C LEU A 160 -3.52 10.78 -9.30
N ALA A 161 -2.80 10.63 -8.18
CA ALA A 161 -2.58 9.32 -7.58
C ALA A 161 -3.87 8.70 -7.01
N GLU A 162 -4.73 9.49 -6.37
CA GLU A 162 -6.01 9.04 -5.84
C GLU A 162 -6.98 8.57 -6.95
N PRO A 163 -7.25 9.36 -8.01
CA PRO A 163 -8.02 8.89 -9.15
C PRO A 163 -7.48 7.59 -9.77
N VAL A 164 -6.16 7.47 -9.90
CA VAL A 164 -5.51 6.26 -10.44
C VAL A 164 -5.80 5.03 -9.56
N VAL A 165 -5.60 5.10 -8.24
CA VAL A 165 -5.84 3.93 -7.39
C VAL A 165 -7.32 3.57 -7.29
N VAL A 166 -8.22 4.56 -7.39
CA VAL A 166 -9.67 4.32 -7.49
C VAL A 166 -10.03 3.63 -8.81
N ARG A 167 -9.37 3.99 -9.92
CA ARG A 167 -9.50 3.27 -11.21
C ARG A 167 -9.04 1.82 -11.08
N ILE A 168 -7.89 1.57 -10.45
CA ILE A 168 -7.39 0.21 -10.20
C ILE A 168 -8.39 -0.58 -9.34
N ALA A 169 -8.98 0.04 -8.32
CA ALA A 169 -10.02 -0.59 -7.50
C ALA A 169 -11.18 -1.11 -8.36
N ALA A 170 -11.70 -0.25 -9.24
CA ALA A 170 -12.83 -0.60 -10.11
C ALA A 170 -12.44 -1.63 -11.18
N ASP A 171 -11.42 -1.34 -11.97
CA ASP A 171 -11.09 -2.08 -13.19
C ASP A 171 -10.38 -3.41 -12.89
N TYR A 172 -9.53 -3.44 -11.86
CA TYR A 172 -8.74 -4.63 -11.53
C TYR A 172 -9.33 -5.45 -10.38
N PHE A 173 -9.68 -4.80 -9.27
CA PHE A 173 -10.22 -5.52 -8.12
C PHE A 173 -11.73 -5.81 -8.26
N GLY A 174 -12.44 -5.09 -9.12
CA GLY A 174 -13.90 -5.18 -9.25
C GLY A 174 -14.64 -4.43 -8.14
N VAL A 175 -14.02 -3.40 -7.56
CA VAL A 175 -14.57 -2.61 -6.46
C VAL A 175 -14.84 -1.19 -6.95
N PRO A 176 -16.06 -0.88 -7.41
CA PRO A 176 -16.37 0.43 -7.97
C PRO A 176 -16.37 1.52 -6.88
N PRO A 177 -16.36 2.81 -7.27
CA PRO A 177 -16.41 3.91 -6.30
C PRO A 177 -17.67 3.88 -5.42
N LEU A 178 -17.52 4.22 -4.13
CA LEU A 178 -18.64 4.28 -3.18
C LEU A 178 -19.71 5.24 -3.69
N GLN A 179 -20.91 4.72 -3.95
CA GLN A 179 -22.05 5.47 -4.50
C GLN A 179 -21.71 6.21 -5.82
N GLY A 180 -20.77 5.68 -6.61
CA GLY A 180 -20.30 6.30 -7.84
C GLY A 180 -19.36 7.50 -7.66
N ASP A 181 -19.03 7.88 -6.42
CA ASP A 181 -18.16 9.03 -6.14
C ASP A 181 -16.71 8.61 -5.92
N LYS A 182 -15.86 8.92 -6.92
CA LYS A 182 -14.41 8.67 -6.87
C LYS A 182 -13.72 9.40 -5.70
N ARG A 183 -14.15 10.62 -5.37
CA ARG A 183 -13.57 11.41 -4.26
C ARG A 183 -13.92 10.80 -2.92
N ARG A 184 -15.16 10.31 -2.78
CA ARG A 184 -15.57 9.57 -1.58
C ARG A 184 -14.76 8.30 -1.40
N MET A 185 -14.56 7.51 -2.46
CA MET A 185 -13.72 6.30 -2.40
C MET A 185 -12.26 6.62 -2.03
N ALA A 186 -11.68 7.69 -2.58
CA ALA A 186 -10.34 8.14 -2.22
C ALA A 186 -10.22 8.54 -0.74
N ARG A 187 -11.20 9.29 -0.22
CA ARG A 187 -11.25 9.66 1.21
C ARG A 187 -11.39 8.43 2.11
N ALA A 188 -12.31 7.52 1.79
CA ALA A 188 -12.50 6.26 2.51
C ALA A 188 -11.19 5.47 2.61
N THR A 189 -10.47 5.37 1.49
CA THR A 189 -9.16 4.72 1.41
C THR A 189 -8.12 5.34 2.36
N ARG A 190 -8.06 6.68 2.48
CA ARG A 190 -7.16 7.36 3.42
C ARG A 190 -7.51 7.06 4.88
N TYR A 191 -8.79 7.11 5.21
CA TYR A 191 -9.30 6.83 6.56
C TYR A 191 -9.01 5.39 6.99
N LEU A 192 -9.21 4.42 6.09
CA LEU A 192 -8.86 3.02 6.30
C LEU A 192 -7.36 2.83 6.55
N ALA A 193 -6.51 3.49 5.78
CA ALA A 193 -5.09 3.50 6.06
C ALA A 193 -4.76 4.09 7.44
N GLY A 194 -5.50 5.11 7.87
CA GLY A 194 -5.44 5.70 9.21
C GLY A 194 -5.68 4.67 10.32
N ILE A 195 -6.73 3.86 10.18
CA ILE A 195 -7.03 2.74 11.08
C ILE A 195 -5.86 1.76 11.13
N ILE A 196 -5.37 1.31 9.98
CA ILE A 196 -4.40 0.22 9.90
C ILE A 196 -3.01 0.66 10.38
N MET A 197 -2.59 1.90 10.07
CA MET A 197 -1.23 2.36 10.34
C MET A 197 -1.04 2.95 11.74
N VAL A 198 -2.04 3.67 12.27
CA VAL A 198 -1.91 4.43 13.52
C VAL A 198 -3.08 4.22 14.49
N ASN A 199 -4.21 3.67 14.02
CA ASN A 199 -5.42 3.34 14.78
C ASN A 199 -6.02 4.55 15.55
N PRO A 200 -7.01 5.27 14.96
CA PRO A 200 -7.63 6.40 15.63
C PRO A 200 -8.41 5.96 16.87
N PRO A 201 -8.50 6.81 17.91
CA PRO A 201 -9.25 6.49 19.12
C PRO A 201 -10.72 6.16 18.83
N VAL A 202 -11.24 5.14 19.49
CA VAL A 202 -12.66 4.76 19.39
C VAL A 202 -13.55 5.96 19.74
N GLY A 203 -14.56 6.23 18.91
CA GLY A 203 -15.48 7.37 19.07
C GLY A 203 -14.94 8.71 18.57
N SER A 204 -13.70 8.78 18.07
CA SER A 204 -13.21 9.97 17.35
C SER A 204 -13.83 10.08 15.95
N GLN A 205 -13.89 11.28 15.38
CA GLN A 205 -14.43 11.47 14.02
C GLN A 205 -13.72 10.61 12.96
N PRO A 206 -12.37 10.52 12.90
CA PRO A 206 -11.71 9.63 11.94
C PRO A 206 -12.08 8.16 12.13
N TRP A 207 -12.33 7.72 13.37
CA TRP A 207 -12.78 6.35 13.65
C TRP A 207 -14.21 6.13 13.15
N VAL A 208 -15.12 7.08 13.40
CA VAL A 208 -16.52 7.02 12.94
C VAL A 208 -16.58 7.03 11.41
N ASP A 209 -15.92 7.99 10.75
CA ASP A 209 -15.90 8.12 9.29
C ASP A 209 -15.40 6.82 8.64
N SER A 210 -14.32 6.25 9.18
CA SER A 210 -13.78 4.98 8.69
C SER A 210 -14.78 3.82 8.83
N ARG A 211 -15.52 3.76 9.95
CA ARG A 211 -16.54 2.72 10.18
C ARG A 211 -17.72 2.86 9.21
N ASP A 212 -18.18 4.08 8.96
CA ASP A 212 -19.30 4.36 8.05
C ASP A 212 -18.93 4.05 6.59
N ASP A 213 -17.73 4.45 6.17
CA ASP A 213 -17.21 4.10 4.85
C ASP A 213 -17.02 2.57 4.72
N MET A 214 -16.66 1.88 5.80
CA MET A 214 -16.58 0.41 5.81
C MET A 214 -17.94 -0.29 5.65
N ILE A 215 -18.98 0.21 6.32
CA ILE A 215 -20.33 -0.32 6.14
C ILE A 215 -20.73 -0.16 4.67
N SER A 216 -20.49 1.03 4.10
CA SER A 216 -20.79 1.32 2.70
C SER A 216 -20.03 0.41 1.74
N LEU A 217 -18.73 0.18 1.97
CA LEU A 217 -17.90 -0.71 1.15
C LEU A 217 -18.33 -2.17 1.26
N THR A 218 -18.71 -2.60 2.46
CA THR A 218 -19.21 -3.97 2.71
C THR A 218 -20.50 -4.23 1.94
N GLN A 219 -21.46 -3.29 2.01
CA GLN A 219 -22.72 -3.39 1.28
C GLN A 219 -22.47 -3.44 -0.23
N LEU A 220 -21.63 -2.54 -0.74
CA LEU A 220 -21.27 -2.50 -2.15
C LEU A 220 -20.68 -3.83 -2.64
N LEU A 221 -19.71 -4.40 -1.91
CA LEU A 221 -19.10 -5.67 -2.30
C LEU A 221 -20.10 -6.84 -2.32
N LEU A 222 -21.02 -6.88 -1.35
CA LEU A 222 -22.06 -7.91 -1.33
C LEU A 222 -23.02 -7.78 -2.52
N GLU A 223 -23.37 -6.55 -2.90
CA GLU A 223 -24.17 -6.26 -4.09
C GLU A 223 -23.44 -6.71 -5.37
N GLU A 224 -22.17 -6.33 -5.54
CA GLU A 224 -21.37 -6.71 -6.71
C GLU A 224 -21.18 -8.23 -6.83
N ILE A 225 -20.94 -8.94 -5.71
CA ILE A 225 -20.86 -10.41 -5.68
C ILE A 225 -22.19 -11.03 -6.12
N SER A 226 -23.32 -10.50 -5.63
CA SER A 226 -24.67 -10.97 -5.98
C SER A 226 -24.98 -10.77 -7.47
N VAL A 227 -24.62 -9.60 -8.02
CA VAL A 227 -24.75 -9.29 -9.45
C VAL A 227 -23.90 -10.26 -10.28
N ALA A 228 -22.62 -10.41 -9.95
CA ALA A 228 -21.71 -11.31 -10.67
C ALA A 228 -22.21 -12.76 -10.65
N LYS A 229 -22.69 -13.25 -9.51
CA LYS A 229 -23.24 -14.61 -9.36
C LYS A 229 -24.49 -14.84 -10.22
N SER A 230 -25.40 -13.87 -10.22
CA SER A 230 -26.63 -13.93 -11.02
C SER A 230 -26.33 -13.96 -12.51
N SER A 231 -25.36 -13.14 -12.95
CA SER A 231 -24.91 -13.10 -14.35
C SER A 231 -24.20 -14.38 -14.79
N ILE A 232 -23.35 -14.98 -13.93
CA ILE A 232 -22.67 -16.26 -14.24
C ILE A 232 -23.66 -17.42 -14.42
N THR A 233 -24.76 -17.42 -13.67
CA THR A 233 -25.75 -18.51 -13.68
C THR A 233 -26.68 -18.45 -14.91
N THR A 234 -26.93 -17.26 -15.45
CA THR A 234 -28.06 -17.04 -16.39
C THR A 234 -27.73 -17.27 -17.86
N SER A 235 -26.47 -17.13 -18.31
CA SER A 235 -26.03 -17.38 -19.70
C SER A 235 -24.50 -17.33 -19.80
N HIS A 236 -23.91 -17.87 -20.88
CA HIS A 236 -22.46 -17.91 -21.12
C HIS A 236 -21.73 -16.62 -20.67
N GLN A 237 -20.57 -16.79 -19.99
CA GLN A 237 -19.63 -15.81 -19.38
C GLN A 237 -19.28 -14.52 -20.17
N ILE A 238 -19.89 -14.27 -21.33
CA ILE A 238 -19.37 -13.44 -22.42
C ILE A 238 -19.34 -11.94 -22.10
N ASN A 239 -20.04 -11.45 -21.06
CA ASN A 239 -20.16 -10.01 -20.80
C ASN A 239 -19.68 -9.51 -19.42
N LEU A 240 -19.10 -10.35 -18.57
CA LEU A 240 -18.58 -9.87 -17.27
C LEU A 240 -17.17 -9.30 -17.41
N PRO A 241 -16.84 -8.19 -16.71
CA PRO A 241 -15.48 -7.68 -16.67
C PRO A 241 -14.53 -8.71 -16.06
N ASP A 242 -13.36 -8.89 -16.69
CA ASP A 242 -12.30 -9.77 -16.22
C ASP A 242 -11.48 -9.13 -15.08
N ASN A 243 -12.09 -9.06 -13.89
CA ASN A 243 -11.49 -8.51 -12.68
C ASN A 243 -11.44 -9.56 -11.55
N LEU A 244 -10.78 -9.24 -10.43
CA LEU A 244 -10.58 -10.17 -9.33
C LEU A 244 -11.90 -10.63 -8.70
N LEU A 245 -12.88 -9.74 -8.53
CA LEU A 245 -14.21 -10.07 -8.00
C LEU A 245 -14.93 -11.10 -8.88
N THR A 246 -14.99 -10.87 -10.18
CA THR A 246 -15.64 -11.78 -11.13
C THR A 246 -14.94 -13.15 -11.14
N ARG A 247 -13.60 -13.18 -11.16
CA ARG A 247 -12.82 -14.42 -11.15
C ARG A 247 -13.04 -15.22 -9.86
N LEU A 248 -13.00 -14.57 -8.70
CA LEU A 248 -13.29 -15.21 -7.42
C LEU A 248 -14.74 -15.70 -7.32
N THR A 249 -15.69 -14.89 -7.79
CA THR A 249 -17.12 -15.27 -7.78
C THR A 249 -17.38 -16.47 -8.69
N ALA A 250 -16.70 -16.56 -9.83
CA ALA A 250 -16.78 -17.72 -10.72
C ALA A 250 -16.32 -19.03 -10.03
N LEU A 251 -15.32 -18.96 -9.14
CA LEU A 251 -14.85 -20.11 -8.37
C LEU A 251 -15.89 -20.65 -7.38
N LEU A 252 -16.88 -19.83 -6.95
CA LEU A 252 -17.95 -20.31 -6.06
C LEU A 252 -18.83 -21.38 -6.71
N ASN A 253 -18.86 -21.46 -8.04
CA ASN A 253 -19.66 -22.42 -8.80
C ASN A 253 -18.89 -23.71 -9.15
N VAL A 254 -17.61 -23.82 -8.76
CA VAL A 254 -16.80 -25.02 -8.98
C VAL A 254 -17.15 -26.06 -7.90
N GLY A 255 -17.46 -27.29 -8.31
CA GLY A 255 -17.93 -28.36 -7.42
C GLY A 255 -16.95 -28.83 -6.35
N ASP A 256 -15.65 -28.55 -6.51
CA ASP A 256 -14.56 -28.94 -5.59
C ASP A 256 -13.96 -27.73 -4.83
N LYS A 257 -14.75 -26.69 -4.58
CA LYS A 257 -14.28 -25.52 -3.83
C LYS A 257 -14.07 -25.86 -2.34
N PRO A 258 -13.08 -25.26 -1.65
CA PRO A 258 -12.91 -25.46 -0.22
C PRO A 258 -14.12 -25.00 0.60
N ASN A 259 -14.41 -25.70 1.71
CA ASN A 259 -15.55 -25.38 2.58
C ASN A 259 -15.45 -24.00 3.26
N TRP A 260 -14.23 -23.47 3.44
CA TRP A 260 -13.96 -22.15 4.01
C TRP A 260 -14.05 -21.01 2.99
N PHE A 261 -14.18 -21.32 1.69
CA PHE A 261 -14.27 -20.33 0.62
C PHE A 261 -15.73 -20.06 0.27
N ASP A 262 -16.20 -18.87 0.65
CA ASP A 262 -17.57 -18.40 0.49
C ASP A 262 -17.64 -16.90 0.11
N GLU A 263 -18.86 -16.37 -0.03
CA GLU A 263 -19.10 -14.97 -0.37
C GLU A 263 -18.52 -14.00 0.67
N ASP A 264 -18.54 -14.38 1.96
CA ASP A 264 -17.96 -13.57 3.02
C ASP A 264 -16.43 -13.53 2.91
N TRP A 265 -15.78 -14.64 2.56
CA TRP A 265 -14.36 -14.69 2.28
C TRP A 265 -13.99 -13.72 1.16
N ILE A 266 -14.71 -13.73 0.03
CA ILE A 266 -14.47 -12.81 -1.10
C ILE A 266 -14.60 -11.36 -0.64
N ARG A 267 -15.69 -11.04 0.07
CA ARG A 267 -15.94 -9.71 0.63
C ARG A 267 -14.77 -9.25 1.53
N ARG A 268 -14.33 -10.08 2.48
CA ARG A 268 -13.22 -9.76 3.40
C ARG A 268 -11.91 -9.53 2.67
N TYR A 269 -11.58 -10.41 1.73
CA TYR A 269 -10.31 -10.36 1.02
C TYR A 269 -10.24 -9.16 0.08
N LEU A 270 -11.28 -8.89 -0.71
CA LEU A 270 -11.31 -7.72 -1.58
C LEU A 270 -11.30 -6.41 -0.78
N THR A 271 -12.05 -6.36 0.32
CA THR A 271 -12.01 -5.23 1.26
C THR A 271 -10.58 -4.99 1.76
N GLY A 272 -9.94 -6.02 2.30
CA GLY A 272 -8.61 -5.91 2.88
C GLY A 272 -7.55 -5.51 1.85
N LEU A 273 -7.62 -6.06 0.64
CA LEU A 273 -6.71 -5.72 -0.46
C LEU A 273 -6.84 -4.25 -0.88
N VAL A 274 -8.07 -3.74 -1.01
CA VAL A 274 -8.34 -2.34 -1.33
C VAL A 274 -7.92 -1.41 -0.19
N ALA A 275 -8.35 -1.72 1.04
CA ALA A 275 -8.08 -0.91 2.23
C ALA A 275 -6.59 -0.77 2.54
N THR A 276 -5.79 -1.83 2.32
CA THR A 276 -4.35 -1.83 2.60
C THR A 276 -3.48 -1.47 1.39
N GLY A 277 -3.96 -1.72 0.17
CA GLY A 277 -3.19 -1.57 -1.06
C GLY A 277 -3.23 -0.16 -1.65
N LEU A 278 -4.40 0.49 -1.72
CA LEU A 278 -4.53 1.73 -2.49
C LEU A 278 -3.79 2.90 -1.84
N ALA A 279 -4.01 3.15 -0.54
CA ALA A 279 -3.36 4.25 0.18
C ALA A 279 -1.83 4.09 0.23
N THR A 280 -1.32 2.86 0.28
CA THR A 280 0.13 2.60 0.30
C THR A 280 0.76 2.90 -1.05
N VAL A 281 0.07 2.64 -2.17
CA VAL A 281 0.48 3.04 -3.52
C VAL A 281 0.50 4.56 -3.69
N VAL A 282 -0.54 5.27 -3.23
CA VAL A 282 -0.56 6.75 -3.21
C VAL A 282 0.62 7.29 -2.40
N ARG A 283 0.84 6.74 -1.20
CA ARG A 283 1.95 7.11 -0.32
C ARG A 283 3.31 6.84 -0.94
N GLY A 284 3.50 5.69 -1.57
CA GLY A 284 4.73 5.37 -2.28
C GLY A 284 5.02 6.32 -3.44
N THR A 285 3.98 6.70 -4.19
CA THR A 285 4.12 7.61 -5.34
C THR A 285 4.50 9.00 -4.87
N ALA A 286 3.75 9.57 -3.92
CA ALA A 286 4.03 10.87 -3.35
C ALA A 286 5.44 10.94 -2.74
N HIS A 287 5.83 9.91 -1.98
CA HIS A 287 7.16 9.83 -1.37
C HIS A 287 8.29 9.68 -2.39
N THR A 288 8.07 8.90 -3.46
CA THR A 288 9.07 8.74 -4.53
C THR A 288 9.32 10.08 -5.20
N VAL A 289 8.25 10.76 -5.63
CA VAL A 289 8.34 12.06 -6.29
C VAL A 289 8.96 13.10 -5.36
N ASP A 290 8.53 13.16 -4.09
CA ASP A 290 9.09 14.00 -3.04
C ASP A 290 10.62 13.84 -2.93
N GLN A 291 11.11 12.59 -2.93
CA GLN A 291 12.55 12.34 -2.82
C GLN A 291 13.33 12.62 -4.12
N LEU A 292 12.73 12.42 -5.29
CA LEU A 292 13.37 12.73 -6.58
C LEU A 292 13.46 14.25 -6.78
N VAL A 293 12.38 15.01 -6.59
CA VAL A 293 12.41 16.48 -6.77
C VAL A 293 13.31 17.19 -5.74
N ALA A 294 13.57 16.55 -4.59
CA ALA A 294 14.55 17.02 -3.62
C ALA A 294 16.02 16.75 -4.01
N ARG A 295 16.27 16.04 -5.12
CA ARG A 295 17.60 15.60 -5.58
C ARG A 295 17.76 15.87 -7.09
N PRO A 296 18.19 17.09 -7.49
CA PRO A 296 18.21 17.50 -8.90
C PRO A 296 18.99 16.57 -9.83
N GLU A 297 20.11 15.99 -9.37
CA GLU A 297 20.87 15.01 -10.16
C GLU A 297 20.07 13.72 -10.38
N ALA A 298 19.49 13.17 -9.32
CA ALA A 298 18.69 11.94 -9.41
C ALA A 298 17.41 12.16 -10.23
N LEU A 299 16.77 13.32 -10.11
CA LEU A 299 15.62 13.71 -10.93
C LEU A 299 16.00 13.70 -12.41
N ARG A 300 17.06 14.42 -12.81
CA ARG A 300 17.49 14.50 -14.22
C ARG A 300 17.78 13.12 -14.82
N GLU A 301 18.47 12.25 -14.08
CA GLU A 301 18.73 10.89 -14.56
C GLU A 301 17.46 10.03 -14.63
N ALA A 302 16.56 10.14 -13.66
CA ALA A 302 15.27 9.45 -13.71
C ALA A 302 14.40 9.91 -14.89
N GLN A 303 14.42 11.21 -15.23
CA GLN A 303 13.72 11.74 -16.41
C GLN A 303 14.31 11.19 -17.72
N LYS A 304 15.65 11.10 -17.83
CA LYS A 304 16.30 10.45 -18.98
C LYS A 304 15.88 8.99 -19.13
N LEU A 305 15.82 8.25 -18.01
CA LEU A 305 15.39 6.85 -18.01
C LEU A 305 13.91 6.69 -18.36
N ALA A 306 13.05 7.60 -17.91
CA ALA A 306 11.64 7.64 -18.31
C ALA A 306 11.50 7.81 -19.83
N VAL A 307 12.24 8.75 -20.42
CA VAL A 307 12.29 8.94 -21.88
C VAL A 307 12.85 7.72 -22.61
N ALA A 308 13.89 7.07 -22.06
CA ALA A 308 14.44 5.85 -22.65
C ALA A 308 13.43 4.69 -22.64
N LEU A 309 12.69 4.53 -21.55
CA LEU A 309 11.61 3.55 -21.44
C LEU A 309 10.48 3.85 -22.43
N ASP A 310 10.08 5.12 -22.59
CA ASP A 310 9.07 5.52 -23.59
C ASP A 310 9.50 5.13 -25.02
N ARG A 311 10.76 5.40 -25.38
CA ARG A 311 11.31 5.03 -26.69
C ARG A 311 11.37 3.52 -26.88
N ALA A 312 11.75 2.78 -25.83
CA ALA A 312 11.81 1.32 -25.88
C ALA A 312 10.41 0.72 -26.09
N GLU A 313 9.40 1.21 -25.36
CA GLU A 313 8.01 0.75 -25.49
C GLU A 313 7.40 1.14 -26.84
N ALA A 314 7.64 2.36 -27.33
CA ALA A 314 7.18 2.78 -28.65
C ALA A 314 7.80 1.93 -29.78
N HIS A 315 9.09 1.61 -29.65
CA HIS A 315 9.77 0.73 -30.59
C HIS A 315 9.19 -0.69 -30.56
N GLU A 316 9.01 -1.29 -29.38
CA GLU A 316 8.37 -2.60 -29.23
C GLU A 316 6.97 -2.64 -29.86
N GLN A 317 6.15 -1.60 -29.65
CA GLN A 317 4.80 -1.48 -30.21
C GLN A 317 4.80 -1.28 -31.73
N SER A 318 5.85 -0.63 -32.28
CA SER A 318 6.00 -0.43 -33.72
C SER A 318 6.36 -1.72 -34.49
N LEU A 319 6.81 -2.77 -33.78
CA LEU A 319 7.11 -4.05 -34.40
C LEU A 319 5.83 -4.70 -34.91
N GLY A 320 5.66 -4.70 -36.24
CA GLY A 320 4.54 -5.35 -36.90
C GLY A 320 4.59 -6.88 -36.82
N SER A 321 3.55 -7.51 -37.38
CA SER A 321 3.42 -8.98 -37.43
C SER A 321 4.57 -9.68 -38.19
N THR A 322 5.30 -8.95 -39.03
CA THR A 322 6.42 -9.42 -39.85
C THR A 322 7.79 -9.35 -39.16
N ALA A 323 7.90 -8.70 -37.99
CA ALA A 323 9.15 -8.65 -37.25
C ALA A 323 9.62 -10.05 -36.81
N SER A 324 10.92 -10.32 -36.89
CA SER A 324 11.47 -11.61 -36.51
C SER A 324 11.32 -11.84 -35.00
N GLU A 325 11.31 -13.11 -34.58
CA GLU A 325 11.28 -13.47 -33.16
C GLU A 325 12.50 -12.91 -32.39
N GLY A 326 13.65 -12.80 -33.06
CA GLY A 326 14.86 -12.18 -32.50
C GLY A 326 14.68 -10.70 -32.22
N ASP A 327 14.04 -9.96 -33.15
CA ASP A 327 13.77 -8.53 -32.99
C ASP A 327 12.79 -8.27 -31.83
N ARG A 328 11.73 -9.09 -31.74
CA ARG A 328 10.76 -9.02 -30.64
C ARG A 328 11.41 -9.25 -29.28
N LYS A 329 12.23 -10.30 -29.16
CA LYS A 329 12.97 -10.59 -27.92
C LYS A 329 13.93 -9.46 -27.55
N SER A 330 14.61 -8.89 -28.54
CA SER A 330 15.54 -7.77 -28.35
C SER A 330 14.82 -6.50 -27.90
N ALA A 331 13.66 -6.18 -28.48
CA ALA A 331 12.85 -5.03 -28.06
C ALA A 331 12.28 -5.21 -26.66
N ALA A 332 11.73 -6.38 -26.35
CA ALA A 332 11.23 -6.71 -25.02
C ALA A 332 12.33 -6.64 -23.95
N GLU A 333 13.56 -7.04 -24.29
CA GLU A 333 14.72 -6.91 -23.39
C GLU A 333 15.09 -5.44 -23.14
N ARG A 334 15.07 -4.58 -24.16
CA ARG A 334 15.30 -3.14 -23.97
C ARG A 334 14.25 -2.50 -23.06
N VAL A 335 12.98 -2.89 -23.20
CA VAL A 335 11.89 -2.44 -22.32
C VAL A 335 12.15 -2.89 -20.89
N ARG A 336 12.47 -4.17 -20.68
CA ARG A 336 12.82 -4.72 -19.35
C ARG A 336 13.97 -3.94 -18.70
N GLN A 337 15.09 -3.78 -19.40
CA GLN A 337 16.27 -3.07 -18.88
C GLN A 337 15.98 -1.62 -18.52
N SER A 338 15.23 -0.91 -19.37
CA SER A 338 14.85 0.49 -19.11
C SER A 338 13.90 0.61 -17.93
N ARG A 339 12.96 -0.33 -17.80
CA ARG A 339 12.02 -0.41 -16.68
C ARG A 339 12.73 -0.71 -15.37
N ASP A 340 13.67 -1.67 -15.39
CA ASP A 340 14.49 -2.02 -14.22
C ASP A 340 15.33 -0.82 -13.78
N ALA A 341 16.00 -0.14 -14.73
CA ALA A 341 16.80 1.04 -14.42
C ALA A 341 15.99 2.15 -13.73
N LEU A 342 14.75 2.41 -14.17
CA LEU A 342 13.87 3.37 -13.51
C LEU A 342 13.36 2.85 -12.16
N ALA A 343 13.10 1.55 -12.04
CA ALA A 343 12.64 0.92 -10.79
C ALA A 343 13.68 1.08 -9.68
N HIS A 344 14.96 0.98 -10.03
CA HIS A 344 16.08 1.23 -9.12
C HIS A 344 16.06 2.65 -8.51
N TYR A 345 15.67 3.69 -9.27
CA TYR A 345 15.49 5.04 -8.74
C TYR A 345 14.28 5.15 -7.82
N ILE A 346 13.16 4.51 -8.19
CA ILE A 346 11.93 4.48 -7.37
C ILE A 346 12.21 3.79 -6.03
N TYR A 347 12.86 2.62 -6.06
CA TYR A 347 13.20 1.85 -4.87
C TYR A 347 14.19 2.61 -3.97
N GLU A 348 15.21 3.27 -4.54
CA GLU A 348 16.14 4.06 -3.75
C GLU A 348 15.47 5.30 -3.15
N ALA A 349 14.54 5.95 -3.87
CA ALA A 349 13.73 7.04 -3.33
C ALA A 349 12.85 6.58 -2.16
N LEU A 350 12.14 5.46 -2.33
CA LEU A 350 11.37 4.84 -1.25
C LEU A 350 12.25 4.42 -0.07
N ARG A 351 13.54 4.12 -0.28
CA ARG A 351 14.46 3.82 0.83
C ARG A 351 14.56 4.97 1.82
N PHE A 352 14.65 6.20 1.30
CA PHE A 352 14.69 7.39 2.14
C PHE A 352 13.34 7.74 2.76
N ARG A 353 12.23 7.36 2.13
CA ARG A 353 10.88 7.66 2.59
C ARG A 353 9.91 6.50 2.26
N PRO A 354 9.95 5.39 3.01
CA PRO A 354 9.19 4.18 2.67
C PRO A 354 7.68 4.38 2.77
N MET A 355 6.93 3.53 2.06
CA MET A 355 5.47 3.43 2.18
C MET A 355 5.09 3.15 3.63
N LEU A 356 5.73 2.14 4.24
CA LEU A 356 5.57 1.78 5.64
C LEU A 356 6.94 1.86 6.34
N PRO A 357 7.16 2.85 7.23
CA PRO A 357 8.42 2.96 7.97
C PRO A 357 8.58 1.90 9.06
N LEU A 358 7.46 1.29 9.50
CA LEU A 358 7.39 0.33 10.59
C LEU A 358 6.45 -0.82 10.22
N LEU A 359 6.88 -2.05 10.52
CA LEU A 359 6.04 -3.25 10.58
C LEU A 359 5.99 -3.70 12.04
N VAL A 360 4.81 -4.05 12.52
CA VAL A 360 4.60 -4.52 13.89
C VAL A 360 4.48 -6.04 13.90
N ARG A 361 4.95 -6.68 14.97
CA ARG A 361 4.63 -8.06 15.32
C ARG A 361 4.37 -8.14 16.82
N ASP A 362 3.59 -9.11 17.26
CA ASP A 362 3.54 -9.51 18.67
C ASP A 362 4.23 -10.87 18.84
N ALA A 363 4.84 -11.10 20.01
CA ALA A 363 5.45 -12.37 20.39
C ALA A 363 4.49 -13.09 21.36
N PRO A 364 3.65 -14.03 20.90
CA PRO A 364 2.67 -14.72 21.75
C PRO A 364 3.33 -15.64 22.78
N ARG A 365 4.61 -15.95 22.62
CA ARG A 365 5.45 -16.70 23.56
C ARG A 365 6.85 -16.14 23.59
N GLU A 366 7.59 -16.49 24.63
CA GLU A 366 9.02 -16.18 24.71
C GLU A 366 9.77 -16.73 23.48
N ALA A 367 10.65 -15.92 22.90
CA ALA A 367 11.45 -16.29 21.75
C ALA A 367 12.84 -15.66 21.81
N VAL A 368 13.88 -16.37 21.37
CA VAL A 368 15.24 -15.82 21.25
C VAL A 368 15.46 -15.31 19.83
N ILE A 369 15.83 -14.05 19.66
CA ILE A 369 16.22 -13.46 18.37
C ILE A 369 17.73 -13.25 18.27
N ALA A 370 18.28 -13.26 17.06
CA ALA A 370 19.71 -13.21 16.78
C ALA A 370 20.50 -14.32 17.49
N ASN A 371 19.90 -15.51 17.58
CA ASN A 371 20.46 -16.67 18.28
C ASN A 371 21.85 -17.02 17.73
N GLY A 372 22.76 -17.48 18.60
CA GLY A 372 24.14 -17.79 18.25
C GLY A 372 25.04 -16.58 17.99
N THR A 373 24.54 -15.35 18.16
CA THR A 373 25.34 -14.12 18.03
C THR A 373 25.52 -13.42 19.37
N LYS A 374 26.49 -12.50 19.46
CA LYS A 374 26.64 -11.60 20.64
C LYS A 374 25.43 -10.69 20.86
N ARG A 375 24.56 -10.53 19.85
CA ARG A 375 23.33 -9.73 19.91
C ARG A 375 22.14 -10.54 20.42
N ALA A 376 22.26 -11.84 20.64
CA ALA A 376 21.14 -12.69 21.06
C ALA A 376 20.36 -12.08 22.22
N ARG A 377 19.04 -11.99 22.11
CA ARG A 377 18.16 -11.50 23.18
C ARG A 377 16.93 -12.39 23.29
N VAL A 378 16.49 -12.58 24.53
CA VAL A 378 15.19 -13.16 24.85
C VAL A 378 14.14 -12.06 24.70
N VAL A 379 13.19 -12.27 23.80
CA VAL A 379 11.98 -11.47 23.63
C VAL A 379 10.92 -12.03 24.58
N PRO A 380 10.39 -11.24 25.52
CA PRO A 380 9.43 -11.74 26.49
C PRO A 380 8.08 -12.03 25.84
N GLU A 381 7.31 -12.93 26.45
CA GLU A 381 5.93 -13.21 26.07
C GLU A 381 5.04 -11.95 26.12
N GLY A 382 4.18 -11.82 25.11
CA GLY A 382 3.30 -10.67 24.90
C GLY A 382 4.03 -9.39 24.53
N ALA A 383 5.28 -9.49 24.06
CA ALA A 383 6.03 -8.33 23.59
C ALA A 383 5.57 -7.87 22.21
N ARG A 384 5.50 -6.55 22.03
CA ARG A 384 5.32 -5.88 20.75
C ARG A 384 6.66 -5.54 20.12
N ILE A 385 6.87 -5.98 18.91
CA ILE A 385 8.11 -5.80 18.15
C ILE A 385 7.88 -4.78 17.02
N LEU A 386 8.75 -3.76 16.98
CA LEU A 386 8.85 -2.81 15.89
C LEU A 386 9.99 -3.23 14.96
N ALA A 387 9.62 -3.88 13.86
CA ALA A 387 10.50 -4.26 12.77
C ALA A 387 10.42 -3.18 11.68
N GLY A 388 11.32 -2.19 11.72
CA GLY A 388 11.22 -1.03 10.85
C GLY A 388 11.95 -1.16 9.52
N PRO A 389 11.27 -1.22 8.35
CA PRO A 389 11.94 -1.05 7.05
C PRO A 389 12.82 0.19 6.97
N LEU A 390 12.38 1.29 7.60
CA LEU A 390 13.17 2.51 7.70
C LEU A 390 14.50 2.29 8.44
N ALA A 391 14.52 1.48 9.49
CA ALA A 391 15.75 1.17 10.23
C ALA A 391 16.64 0.20 9.44
N ALA A 392 16.05 -0.85 8.88
CA ALA A 392 16.73 -1.89 8.11
C ALA A 392 17.47 -1.32 6.90
N MET A 393 16.80 -0.47 6.12
CA MET A 393 17.37 0.08 4.89
C MET A 393 18.33 1.25 5.12
N PHE A 394 18.64 1.56 6.38
CA PHE A 394 19.73 2.44 6.80
C PHE A 394 20.78 1.70 7.65
N ASP A 395 20.73 0.38 7.70
CA ASP A 395 21.76 -0.45 8.32
C ASP A 395 23.01 -0.48 7.44
N PRO A 396 24.18 0.02 7.89
CA PRO A 396 25.39 0.04 7.06
C PRO A 396 25.92 -1.36 6.69
N ASP A 397 25.54 -2.41 7.44
CA ASP A 397 25.96 -3.79 7.14
C ASP A 397 25.24 -4.32 5.88
N ALA A 398 23.99 -3.89 5.65
CA ALA A 398 23.21 -4.26 4.47
C ALA A 398 23.27 -3.20 3.36
N PHE A 399 23.39 -1.92 3.75
CA PHE A 399 23.42 -0.76 2.86
C PHE A 399 24.68 0.06 3.12
N PRO A 400 25.82 -0.28 2.50
CA PRO A 400 27.04 0.51 2.62
C PRO A 400 26.79 1.98 2.25
N ARG A 401 27.31 2.90 3.07
CA ARG A 401 27.05 4.35 2.99
C ARG A 401 25.53 4.63 2.90
N PRO A 402 24.73 4.29 3.93
CA PRO A 402 23.27 4.26 3.83
C PRO A 402 22.63 5.64 3.60
N TRP A 403 23.35 6.72 3.88
CA TRP A 403 22.87 8.08 3.66
C TRP A 403 23.10 8.60 2.24
N ARG A 404 23.87 7.87 1.43
CA ARG A 404 24.07 8.18 0.00
C ARG A 404 22.90 7.62 -0.80
N PHE A 405 22.31 8.47 -1.64
CA PHE A 405 21.37 8.03 -2.68
C PHE A 405 22.16 7.31 -3.78
N ASP A 406 21.93 6.01 -3.91
CA ASP A 406 22.61 5.13 -4.84
C ASP A 406 21.60 4.17 -5.49
N PRO A 407 21.10 4.48 -6.70
CA PRO A 407 20.15 3.63 -7.39
C PRO A 407 20.80 2.34 -7.91
N LYS A 408 22.14 2.16 -7.84
CA LYS A 408 22.81 0.94 -8.32
C LYS A 408 22.75 -0.22 -7.34
N ARG A 409 22.12 -0.04 -6.18
CA ARG A 409 21.99 -1.10 -5.16
C ARG A 409 21.11 -2.24 -5.68
N PRO A 410 21.44 -3.51 -5.39
CA PRO A 410 20.63 -4.64 -5.82
C PRO A 410 19.19 -4.57 -5.28
N ILE A 411 18.20 -4.88 -6.11
CA ILE A 411 16.77 -4.68 -5.81
C ILE A 411 16.29 -5.58 -4.65
N GLU A 412 16.91 -6.74 -4.49
CA GLU A 412 16.69 -7.72 -3.43
C GLU A 412 17.21 -7.26 -2.05
N SER A 413 18.00 -6.18 -2.02
CA SER A 413 18.46 -5.59 -0.76
C SER A 413 17.35 -4.84 -0.04
N TYR A 414 16.35 -4.32 -0.78
CA TYR A 414 15.25 -3.55 -0.21
C TYR A 414 14.17 -4.44 0.40
N ILE A 415 13.44 -3.92 1.38
CA ILE A 415 12.33 -4.63 2.04
C ILE A 415 11.04 -3.79 2.04
N HIS A 416 10.82 -2.98 0.99
CA HIS A 416 9.62 -2.14 0.82
C HIS A 416 8.31 -2.91 0.89
N PHE A 417 8.34 -4.17 0.46
CA PHE A 417 7.19 -5.07 0.39
C PHE A 417 7.19 -6.13 1.50
N GLY A 418 7.93 -5.87 2.58
CA GLY A 418 8.12 -6.83 3.67
C GLY A 418 9.04 -7.98 3.29
N ASP A 419 9.06 -9.01 4.13
CA ASP A 419 9.83 -10.23 3.92
C ASP A 419 9.08 -11.43 4.53
N GLY A 420 9.55 -12.65 4.25
CA GLY A 420 8.92 -13.89 4.70
C GLY A 420 7.59 -14.18 4.01
N GLU A 421 6.75 -14.98 4.66
CA GLU A 421 5.48 -15.49 4.13
C GLU A 421 4.46 -14.36 3.96
N ARG A 422 4.52 -13.31 4.79
CA ARG A 422 3.68 -12.10 4.68
C ARG A 422 4.17 -11.09 3.63
N ARG A 423 5.13 -11.46 2.76
CA ARG A 423 5.57 -10.59 1.66
C ARG A 423 4.36 -10.13 0.84
N CYS A 424 4.31 -8.84 0.53
CA CYS A 424 3.15 -8.17 -0.07
C CYS A 424 2.62 -8.95 -1.28
N PHE A 425 1.36 -9.39 -1.20
CA PHE A 425 0.68 -10.05 -2.32
C PHE A 425 0.51 -9.10 -3.51
N GLY A 426 0.10 -7.86 -3.25
CA GLY A 426 -0.12 -6.83 -4.26
C GLY A 426 1.16 -6.18 -4.81
N LYS A 427 2.35 -6.77 -4.61
CA LYS A 427 3.64 -6.20 -5.08
C LYS A 427 3.60 -5.87 -6.57
N TYR A 428 3.11 -6.79 -7.41
CA TYR A 428 3.02 -6.55 -8.86
C TYR A 428 2.06 -5.42 -9.21
N VAL A 429 0.93 -5.27 -8.50
CA VAL A 429 0.00 -4.14 -8.70
C VAL A 429 0.69 -2.83 -8.34
N ALA A 430 1.29 -2.79 -7.14
CA ALA A 430 1.93 -1.60 -6.61
C ALA A 430 3.13 -1.16 -7.46
N GLU A 431 4.01 -2.07 -7.86
CA GLU A 431 5.16 -1.75 -8.71
C GLU A 431 4.75 -1.18 -10.06
N ASN A 432 3.74 -1.77 -10.71
CA ASN A 432 3.25 -1.24 -11.99
C ASN A 432 2.58 0.13 -11.81
N ALA A 433 1.72 0.29 -10.80
CA ALA A 433 1.07 1.57 -10.53
C ALA A 433 2.09 2.68 -10.18
N LEU A 434 3.03 2.40 -9.28
CA LEU A 434 4.12 3.31 -8.91
C LEU A 434 4.96 3.70 -10.12
N MET A 435 5.39 2.72 -10.92
CA MET A 435 6.20 2.94 -12.11
C MET A 435 5.50 3.89 -13.07
N GLU A 436 4.25 3.60 -13.43
CA GLU A 436 3.53 4.39 -14.43
C GLU A 436 3.19 5.80 -13.95
N MET A 437 2.75 5.97 -12.70
CA MET A 437 2.48 7.30 -12.15
C MET A 437 3.73 8.16 -12.02
N VAL A 438 4.84 7.59 -11.51
CA VAL A 438 6.11 8.31 -11.38
C VAL A 438 6.66 8.65 -12.76
N ARG A 439 6.65 7.69 -13.70
CA ARG A 439 7.06 7.90 -15.09
C ARG A 439 6.27 9.02 -15.74
N ALA A 440 4.94 9.06 -15.54
CA ALA A 440 4.09 10.11 -16.10
C ALA A 440 4.47 11.51 -15.61
N LEU A 441 4.78 11.67 -14.33
CA LEU A 441 5.23 12.94 -13.78
C LEU A 441 6.65 13.31 -14.26
N LEU A 442 7.56 12.34 -14.39
CA LEU A 442 8.93 12.58 -14.85
C LEU A 442 9.00 13.11 -16.30
N ARG A 443 7.97 12.86 -17.12
CA ARG A 443 7.86 13.46 -18.47
C ARG A 443 7.65 14.97 -18.44
N LEU A 444 7.18 15.51 -17.31
CA LEU A 444 6.84 16.91 -17.22
C LEU A 444 8.12 17.76 -17.20
N PRO A 445 8.26 18.72 -18.12
CA PRO A 445 9.42 19.58 -18.22
C PRO A 445 9.45 20.54 -17.03
N ASP A 446 10.66 20.81 -16.51
CA ASP A 446 10.87 21.67 -15.35
C ASP A 446 10.05 21.28 -14.11
N LEU A 447 9.81 19.96 -13.93
CA LEU A 447 9.07 19.44 -12.78
C LEU A 447 9.71 19.87 -11.46
N ALA A 448 8.94 20.60 -10.65
CA ALA A 448 9.36 21.12 -9.37
C ALA A 448 8.22 21.08 -8.35
N ARG A 449 8.55 21.33 -7.08
CA ARG A 449 7.55 21.58 -6.04
C ARG A 449 6.97 22.98 -6.22
N ALA A 450 5.68 23.13 -5.92
CA ALA A 450 5.12 24.45 -5.69
C ALA A 450 5.84 25.17 -4.52
N SER A 451 5.81 26.50 -4.51
CA SER A 451 6.35 27.30 -3.40
C SER A 451 5.52 27.13 -2.13
N GLY A 452 6.16 27.28 -0.96
CA GLY A 452 5.48 27.32 0.33
C GLY A 452 4.99 25.94 0.80
N SER A 453 3.88 25.94 1.57
CA SER A 453 3.31 24.73 2.17
C SER A 453 2.74 23.74 1.14
N ASP A 454 2.30 24.24 -0.01
CA ASP A 454 1.67 23.42 -1.06
C ASP A 454 2.66 22.43 -1.68
N GLY A 455 3.93 22.81 -1.77
CA GLY A 455 5.00 21.95 -2.27
C GLY A 455 5.49 20.89 -1.28
N GLN A 456 4.88 20.81 -0.09
CA GLN A 456 5.18 19.76 0.89
C GLN A 456 4.08 18.70 0.85
N VAL A 457 4.46 17.45 1.09
CA VAL A 457 3.47 16.38 1.26
C VAL A 457 2.67 16.66 2.53
N ARG A 458 1.39 16.94 2.37
CA ARG A 458 0.42 17.11 3.46
C ARG A 458 -0.25 15.78 3.75
N TYR A 459 -0.64 15.59 5.01
CA TYR A 459 -1.19 14.34 5.50
C TYR A 459 -2.53 14.55 6.22
N GLU A 460 -3.43 13.61 5.99
CA GLU A 460 -4.64 13.38 6.77
C GLU A 460 -4.43 12.09 7.57
N GLY A 461 -4.19 12.23 8.87
CA GLY A 461 -3.62 11.14 9.67
C GLY A 461 -2.26 10.71 9.10
N PRO A 462 -2.03 9.41 8.83
CA PRO A 462 -0.83 8.93 8.16
C PRO A 462 -0.95 8.90 6.63
N ALA A 463 -2.10 9.18 6.02
CA ALA A 463 -2.25 9.13 4.57
C ALA A 463 -1.90 10.48 3.94
N PRO A 464 -1.11 10.55 2.84
CA PRO A 464 -0.99 11.79 2.10
C PRO A 464 -2.35 12.25 1.57
N CYS A 465 -2.61 13.55 1.61
CA CYS A 465 -3.84 14.14 1.08
C CYS A 465 -3.60 15.26 0.07
N SER A 466 -2.38 15.80 -0.01
CA SER A 466 -2.02 16.84 -0.98
C SER A 466 -0.51 16.90 -1.18
N PHE A 467 -0.05 17.11 -2.41
CA PHE A 467 1.32 17.46 -2.74
C PHE A 467 1.36 18.15 -4.11
N VAL A 468 1.57 19.47 -4.12
CA VAL A 468 1.45 20.26 -5.35
C VAL A 468 2.78 20.40 -6.06
N LEU A 469 2.77 20.07 -7.35
CA LEU A 469 3.89 20.18 -8.28
C LEU A 469 3.60 21.25 -9.32
N THR A 470 4.67 21.83 -9.86
CA THR A 470 4.63 22.78 -10.98
C THR A 470 5.51 22.27 -12.12
N PHE A 471 5.16 22.60 -13.35
CA PHE A 471 5.87 22.18 -14.55
C PHE A 471 5.56 23.14 -15.71
N ASN A 472 6.37 23.10 -16.76
CA ASN A 472 6.19 23.96 -17.93
C ASN A 472 5.16 23.35 -18.92
N THR A 473 4.17 24.12 -19.36
CA THR A 473 3.14 23.65 -20.30
C THR A 473 3.57 23.71 -21.77
N GLN A 474 4.57 24.55 -22.10
CA GLN A 474 4.93 24.82 -23.49
C GLN A 474 5.74 23.71 -24.17
N ALA A 475 6.34 22.79 -23.41
CA ALA A 475 7.12 21.67 -23.95
C ALA A 475 6.34 20.33 -24.01
N ALA A 476 5.12 20.26 -23.46
CA ALA A 476 4.28 19.06 -23.54
C ALA A 476 3.66 18.86 -24.93
N GLY A 477 3.57 19.91 -25.76
CA GLY A 477 2.94 19.88 -27.08
C GLY A 477 3.87 19.62 -28.27
N THR A 478 5.18 19.41 -28.06
CA THR A 478 6.16 19.30 -29.17
C THR A 478 6.67 17.88 -29.45
N GLN A 479 6.15 16.86 -28.76
CA GLN A 479 6.54 15.45 -28.99
C GLN A 479 5.53 14.63 -29.84
N GLU A 480 4.46 15.25 -30.34
CA GLU A 480 3.48 14.62 -31.26
C GLU A 480 3.57 15.17 -32.70
N ARG A 481 4.76 15.51 -33.20
CA ARG A 481 4.97 15.77 -34.63
C ARG A 481 6.08 14.94 -35.23
#